data_AF-A0A9P8GBF3-F1
#
_entry.id   AF-A0A9P8GBF3-F1
#
_cell.length_a   1.000
_cell.length_b   1.000
_cell.length_c   1.000
_cell.angle_alpha   90.00
_cell.angle_beta   90.00
_cell.angle_gamma   90.00
#
_symmetry.space_group_name_H-M   'P 1'
#
loop_
_entity.id
_entity.type
_entity.pdbx_description
1 polymer ?
#
loop_
_entity_poly.entity_id
_entity_poly.type
_entity_poly.pdbx_seq_one_letter_code
_entity_poly.pdbx_strand_id
1 'polypeptide(L)'
;MITGYETKGLKPELRRLVESRNDAKVFDAEHASPDIGIVMAKTRPEDVNWLLELHQDLPFRPFIYSLDPSVEPGCLAPRSRRGRETAAYLSYIIDNYDSLPEYSVFMHAKDEQWHNDVLGQKAADTIKALRFQHINATGFANLRCTLFPGCPVGVNPLDPTEQDILNKDTRAFFAEIYMELFDVTREQVPRHIGNVCCAQFAVTRTRILERPRSDYERMLSWADQSREGDFGVGWVFEKVWDTVFGMDAINCPNYEQCRCDMYGWCGPLASGEVLKPSFT
;
A
#
# COMPACT_ATOMS: atom_id res chain seq x y z
N MET A 1 11.94 -31.54 -6.87
CA MET A 1 12.94 -30.65 -7.49
C MET A 1 12.41 -29.25 -7.37
N ILE A 2 12.96 -28.46 -6.45
CA ILE A 2 12.60 -27.05 -6.30
C ILE A 2 13.27 -26.34 -7.48
N THR A 3 12.48 -25.80 -8.40
CA THR A 3 12.97 -24.86 -9.41
C THR A 3 13.61 -23.69 -8.65
N GLY A 4 14.94 -23.67 -8.58
CA GLY A 4 15.69 -22.59 -7.94
C GLY A 4 15.52 -21.33 -8.77
N TYR A 5 14.55 -20.50 -8.42
CA TYR A 5 14.47 -19.16 -8.98
C TYR A 5 15.76 -18.41 -8.63
N GLU A 6 16.34 -17.75 -9.63
CA GLU A 6 17.56 -16.95 -9.46
C GLU A 6 17.29 -15.82 -8.47
N THR A 7 18.14 -15.68 -7.44
CA THR A 7 18.01 -14.61 -6.46
C THR A 7 18.48 -13.30 -7.08
N LYS A 8 17.62 -12.28 -7.01
CA LYS A 8 17.92 -10.93 -7.48
C LYS A 8 18.20 -10.02 -6.28
N GLY A 9 19.47 -10.00 -5.87
CA GLY A 9 19.93 -9.15 -4.76
C GLY A 9 19.95 -7.67 -5.10
N LEU A 10 20.09 -6.82 -4.07
CA LEU A 10 20.29 -5.38 -4.27
C LEU A 10 21.69 -5.12 -4.83
N LYS A 11 21.77 -4.30 -5.89
CA LYS A 11 23.04 -3.75 -6.38
C LYS A 11 23.71 -2.92 -5.27
N PRO A 12 25.06 -2.83 -5.24
CA PRO A 12 25.79 -2.09 -4.21
C PRO A 12 25.32 -0.64 -4.03
N GLU A 13 24.95 0.03 -5.12
CA GLU A 13 24.42 1.39 -5.11
C GLU A 13 23.10 1.48 -4.35
N LEU A 14 22.17 0.55 -4.63
CA LEU A 14 20.86 0.55 -3.98
C LEU A 14 20.99 0.17 -2.50
N ARG A 15 21.90 -0.75 -2.19
CA ARG A 15 22.21 -1.10 -0.80
C ARG A 15 22.71 0.12 -0.02
N ARG A 16 23.65 0.90 -0.57
CA ARG A 16 24.12 2.15 0.05
C ARG A 16 22.97 3.13 0.26
N LEU A 17 22.08 3.26 -0.73
CA LEU A 17 20.91 4.14 -0.63
C LEU A 17 19.95 3.71 0.49
N VAL A 18 19.71 2.40 0.66
CA VAL A 18 18.91 1.87 1.78
C VAL A 18 19.61 2.12 3.12
N GLU A 19 20.92 1.90 3.20
CA GLU A 19 21.70 2.10 4.43
C GLU A 19 21.72 3.57 4.87
N SER A 20 21.87 4.51 3.93
CA SER A 20 21.90 5.96 4.21
C SER A 20 20.54 6.66 4.11
N ARG A 21 19.43 5.91 4.02
CA ARG A 21 18.09 6.47 3.71
C ARG A 21 17.63 7.56 4.67
N ASN A 22 18.12 7.58 5.90
CA ASN A 22 17.74 8.56 6.92
C ASN A 22 18.78 9.67 7.11
N ASP A 23 19.91 9.63 6.38
CA ASP A 23 21.02 10.59 6.56
C ASP A 23 20.76 11.90 5.82
N ALA A 24 19.86 11.90 4.83
CA ALA A 24 19.47 13.09 4.08
C ALA A 24 18.51 13.96 4.93
N LYS A 25 19.06 14.83 5.78
CA LYS A 25 18.30 15.96 6.31
C LYS A 25 18.00 16.96 5.18
N VAL A 26 16.71 17.07 4.86
CA VAL A 26 15.98 18.26 4.39
C VAL A 26 16.76 19.13 3.38
N PHE A 27 16.50 18.92 2.09
CA PHE A 27 16.86 19.87 1.04
C PHE A 27 16.21 21.24 1.32
N ASP A 28 16.94 22.30 1.01
CA ASP A 28 16.65 23.72 1.30
C ASP A 28 15.16 24.12 1.26
N ALA A 29 14.73 24.80 2.33
CA ALA A 29 13.36 25.23 2.60
C ALA A 29 12.75 26.23 1.57
N GLU A 30 13.49 26.59 0.51
CA GLU A 30 12.99 27.45 -0.57
C GLU A 30 12.56 26.68 -1.83
N HIS A 31 12.96 25.42 -1.99
CA HIS A 31 12.57 24.54 -3.12
C HIS A 31 12.50 23.05 -2.71
N ALA A 32 12.19 22.75 -1.43
CA ALA A 32 12.28 21.41 -0.90
C ALA A 32 11.37 20.42 -1.66
N SER A 33 11.99 19.47 -2.37
CA SER A 33 11.29 18.29 -2.88
C SER A 33 10.59 17.58 -1.71
N PRO A 34 9.38 17.03 -1.91
CA PRO A 34 8.66 16.33 -0.86
C PRO A 34 9.50 15.19 -0.27
N ASP A 35 9.46 15.03 1.06
CA ASP A 35 10.11 13.88 1.72
C ASP A 35 9.26 12.62 1.48
N ILE A 36 9.69 11.80 0.53
CA ILE A 36 8.99 10.59 0.10
C ILE A 36 9.71 9.35 0.64
N GLY A 37 8.95 8.45 1.27
CA GLY A 37 9.38 7.08 1.54
C GLY A 37 8.71 6.09 0.60
N ILE A 38 9.47 5.22 -0.04
CA ILE A 38 8.92 4.12 -0.86
C ILE A 38 9.11 2.82 -0.10
N VAL A 39 8.02 2.12 0.17
CA VAL A 39 7.95 0.92 1.00
C VAL A 39 7.60 -0.29 0.13
N MET A 40 8.47 -1.29 0.14
CA MET A 40 8.30 -2.50 -0.66
C MET A 40 8.55 -3.74 0.17
N ALA A 41 7.72 -4.76 -0.05
CA ALA A 41 7.96 -6.11 0.42
C ALA A 41 8.53 -6.93 -0.73
N LYS A 42 9.71 -7.50 -0.54
CA LYS A 42 10.50 -8.20 -1.56
C LYS A 42 10.70 -9.66 -1.18
N THR A 43 10.55 -10.54 -2.17
CA THR A 43 11.05 -11.91 -2.15
C THR A 43 12.30 -12.05 -3.01
N ARG A 44 13.14 -13.07 -2.76
CA ARG A 44 14.39 -13.32 -3.51
C ARG A 44 14.29 -13.22 -5.04
N PRO A 45 13.26 -13.77 -5.72
CA PRO A 45 13.20 -13.72 -7.18
C PRO A 45 12.87 -12.34 -7.75
N GLU A 46 12.41 -11.40 -6.91
CA GLU A 46 11.94 -10.09 -7.36
C GLU A 46 13.10 -9.10 -7.49
N ASP A 47 13.04 -8.29 -8.55
CA ASP A 47 14.02 -7.25 -8.82
C ASP A 47 13.49 -5.88 -8.40
N VAL A 48 14.22 -5.20 -7.53
CA VAL A 48 13.92 -3.83 -7.09
C VAL A 48 15.02 -2.85 -7.54
N ASN A 49 15.99 -3.29 -8.37
CA ASN A 49 17.10 -2.44 -8.78
C ASN A 49 16.69 -1.32 -9.75
N TRP A 50 15.49 -1.38 -10.32
CA TRP A 50 14.88 -0.29 -11.09
C TRP A 50 14.69 0.99 -10.26
N LEU A 51 14.65 0.88 -8.92
CA LEU A 51 14.62 2.01 -8.00
C LEU A 51 15.83 2.94 -8.18
N LEU A 52 16.97 2.44 -8.69
CA LEU A 52 18.14 3.28 -8.96
C LEU A 52 17.89 4.30 -10.06
N GLU A 53 17.18 3.90 -11.11
CA GLU A 53 16.82 4.81 -12.21
C GLU A 53 15.77 5.80 -11.73
N LEU A 54 14.74 5.32 -11.00
CA LEU A 54 13.75 6.20 -10.40
C LEU A 54 14.38 7.26 -9.48
N HIS A 55 15.39 6.88 -8.67
CA HIS A 55 16.03 7.79 -7.73
C HIS A 55 16.81 8.93 -8.40
N GLN A 56 17.24 8.76 -9.65
CA GLN A 56 17.87 9.84 -10.43
C GLN A 56 16.87 10.92 -10.83
N ASP A 57 15.62 10.52 -11.10
CA ASP A 57 14.54 11.42 -11.49
C ASP A 57 13.82 12.04 -10.28
N LEU A 58 13.66 11.26 -9.21
CA LEU A 58 12.89 11.61 -8.02
C LEU A 58 13.62 11.10 -6.77
N PRO A 59 14.22 11.97 -5.95
CA PRO A 59 14.82 11.56 -4.68
C PRO A 59 13.77 11.02 -3.69
N PHE A 60 14.05 9.87 -3.06
CA PHE A 60 13.19 9.25 -2.03
C PHE A 60 14.02 8.38 -1.08
N ARG A 61 13.42 8.00 0.06
CA ARG A 61 13.95 7.05 1.04
C ARG A 61 13.45 5.63 0.76
N PRO A 62 14.30 4.66 0.37
CA PRO A 62 13.85 3.28 0.13
C PRO A 62 13.73 2.49 1.44
N PHE A 63 12.56 1.87 1.64
CA PHE A 63 12.27 0.93 2.73
C PHE A 63 11.94 -0.44 2.13
N ILE A 64 12.98 -1.24 1.86
CA ILE A 64 12.86 -2.53 1.19
C ILE A 64 12.95 -3.65 2.23
N TYR A 65 11.82 -4.29 2.52
CA TYR A 65 11.72 -5.38 3.49
C TYR A 65 11.83 -6.74 2.80
N SER A 66 12.64 -7.65 3.35
CA SER A 66 12.73 -9.02 2.85
C SER A 66 11.70 -9.90 3.55
N LEU A 67 10.84 -10.56 2.77
CA LEU A 67 9.85 -11.53 3.27
C LEU A 67 10.43 -12.95 3.42
N ASP A 68 11.64 -13.18 2.92
CA ASP A 68 12.33 -14.45 3.05
C ASP A 68 12.75 -14.77 4.50
N PRO A 69 12.88 -16.06 4.86
CA PRO A 69 13.38 -16.47 6.17
C PRO A 69 14.77 -15.89 6.51
N SER A 70 15.67 -15.86 5.52
CA SER A 70 16.97 -15.17 5.64
C SER A 70 16.89 -13.82 4.95
N VAL A 71 17.12 -12.75 5.73
CA VAL A 71 17.09 -11.38 5.22
C VAL A 71 18.21 -11.18 4.21
N GLU A 72 17.86 -10.72 3.01
CA GLU A 72 18.83 -10.41 1.95
C GLU A 72 19.73 -9.23 2.38
N PRO A 73 21.04 -9.24 2.07
CA PRO A 73 21.93 -8.13 2.41
C PRO A 73 21.42 -6.78 1.89
N GLY A 74 21.30 -5.80 2.78
CA GLY A 74 20.78 -4.46 2.48
C GLY A 74 19.26 -4.33 2.58
N CYS A 75 18.51 -5.43 2.67
CA CYS A 75 17.07 -5.36 2.97
C CYS A 75 16.83 -5.25 4.48
N LEU A 76 15.64 -4.74 4.83
CA LEU A 76 15.14 -4.64 6.20
C LEU A 76 14.45 -5.95 6.63
N ALA A 77 14.51 -6.25 7.92
CA ALA A 77 13.78 -7.35 8.51
C ALA A 77 12.41 -6.87 9.00
N PRO A 78 11.29 -7.46 8.56
CA PRO A 78 9.99 -7.12 9.12
C PRO A 78 9.83 -7.75 10.52
N ARG A 79 8.96 -7.16 11.34
CA ARG A 79 8.64 -7.64 12.70
C ARG A 79 7.92 -8.99 12.69
N SER A 80 7.16 -9.26 11.64
CA SER A 80 6.58 -10.58 11.32
C SER A 80 6.83 -10.91 9.85
N ARG A 81 6.70 -12.19 9.49
CA ARG A 81 6.72 -12.66 8.09
C ARG A 81 5.37 -13.20 7.64
N ARG A 82 4.33 -13.10 8.48
CA ARG A 82 2.98 -13.58 8.21
C ARG A 82 2.18 -12.53 7.45
N GLY A 83 1.40 -12.96 6.46
CA GLY A 83 0.51 -12.05 5.72
C GLY A 83 1.16 -11.25 4.59
N ARG A 84 2.26 -11.77 4.01
CA ARG A 84 2.91 -11.20 2.82
C ARG A 84 3.35 -9.74 3.03
N GLU A 85 3.02 -8.83 2.11
CA GLU A 85 3.38 -7.41 2.17
C GLU A 85 2.80 -6.69 3.39
N THR A 86 1.69 -7.18 3.95
CA THR A 86 1.07 -6.64 5.17
C THR A 86 2.08 -6.53 6.31
N ALA A 87 2.87 -7.58 6.52
CA ALA A 87 3.84 -7.63 7.60
C ALA A 87 4.89 -6.54 7.43
N ALA A 88 5.38 -6.34 6.20
CA ALA A 88 6.34 -5.30 5.89
C ALA A 88 5.75 -3.90 6.07
N TYR A 89 4.53 -3.67 5.60
CA TYR A 89 3.88 -2.35 5.67
C TYR A 89 3.57 -1.93 7.11
N LEU A 90 3.02 -2.84 7.91
CA LEU A 90 2.81 -2.59 9.34
C LEU A 90 4.13 -2.42 10.09
N SER A 91 5.15 -3.24 9.78
CA SER A 91 6.49 -3.09 10.40
C SER A 91 7.07 -1.70 10.10
N TYR A 92 6.98 -1.26 8.85
CA TYR A 92 7.41 0.09 8.44
C TYR A 92 6.70 1.19 9.24
N ILE A 93 5.38 1.14 9.33
CA ILE A 93 4.60 2.15 10.07
C ILE A 93 5.02 2.17 11.53
N ILE A 94 5.13 1.00 12.18
CA ILE A 94 5.50 0.89 13.60
C ILE A 94 6.93 1.37 13.85
N ASP A 95 7.89 0.94 13.03
CA ASP A 95 9.32 1.24 13.20
C ASP A 95 9.65 2.71 12.96
N ASN A 96 8.88 3.37 12.10
CA ASN A 96 9.17 4.73 11.68
C ASN A 96 8.11 5.72 12.17
N TYR A 97 7.18 5.33 13.04
CA TYR A 97 6.01 6.13 13.40
C TYR A 97 6.35 7.58 13.81
N ASP A 98 7.45 7.79 14.55
CA ASP A 98 7.89 9.13 14.97
C ASP A 98 8.77 9.87 13.94
N SER A 99 9.16 9.21 12.85
CA SER A 99 10.12 9.67 11.84
C SER A 99 9.65 9.41 10.40
N LEU A 100 8.33 9.21 10.23
CA LEU A 100 7.69 8.97 8.95
C LEU A 100 8.04 10.08 7.94
N PRO A 101 8.16 9.77 6.65
CA PRO A 101 8.25 10.77 5.59
C PRO A 101 6.98 11.59 5.49
N GLU A 102 7.03 12.68 4.73
CA GLU A 102 5.83 13.48 4.44
C GLU A 102 4.80 12.63 3.69
N TYR A 103 5.29 11.77 2.78
CA TYR A 103 4.48 10.78 2.06
C TYR A 103 5.12 9.40 2.14
N SER A 104 4.31 8.39 2.45
CA SER A 104 4.67 6.98 2.36
C SER A 104 3.95 6.35 1.18
N VAL A 105 4.71 5.85 0.20
CA VAL A 105 4.20 5.16 -0.99
C VAL A 105 4.47 3.67 -0.83
N PHE A 106 3.40 2.88 -0.72
CA PHE A 106 3.43 1.44 -0.53
C PHE A 106 3.21 0.75 -1.87
N MET A 107 4.14 -0.12 -2.27
CA MET A 107 4.11 -0.76 -3.59
C MET A 107 4.63 -2.20 -3.58
N HIS A 108 4.22 -2.95 -4.60
CA HIS A 108 4.81 -4.25 -4.89
C HIS A 108 6.23 -4.10 -5.46
N ALA A 109 7.09 -5.10 -5.25
CA ALA A 109 8.52 -5.00 -5.56
C ALA A 109 8.86 -4.95 -7.06
N LYS A 110 8.08 -5.66 -7.89
CA LYS A 110 8.35 -5.75 -9.34
C LYS A 110 7.97 -4.44 -10.04
N ASP A 111 8.80 -4.00 -10.99
CA ASP A 111 8.52 -2.79 -11.78
C ASP A 111 7.31 -2.95 -12.69
N GLU A 112 7.30 -4.01 -13.51
CA GLU A 112 6.17 -4.32 -14.39
C GLU A 112 5.10 -5.10 -13.61
N GLN A 113 3.96 -4.46 -13.36
CA GLN A 113 2.83 -5.03 -12.63
C GLN A 113 1.51 -4.72 -13.32
N TRP A 114 0.64 -5.73 -13.38
CA TRP A 114 -0.73 -5.57 -13.88
C TRP A 114 -1.59 -4.65 -13.01
N HIS A 115 -1.14 -4.41 -11.78
CA HIS A 115 -1.79 -3.51 -10.83
C HIS A 115 -1.64 -2.02 -11.21
N ASN A 116 -0.71 -1.67 -12.10
CA ASN A 116 -0.55 -0.32 -12.62
C ASN A 116 -1.40 -0.15 -13.88
N ASP A 117 -2.21 0.91 -13.95
CA ASP A 117 -3.21 1.09 -15.00
C ASP A 117 -3.00 2.34 -15.86
N VAL A 118 -3.12 3.54 -15.30
CA VAL A 118 -3.26 4.79 -16.07
C VAL A 118 -2.04 5.05 -16.98
N LEU A 119 -0.84 4.76 -16.50
CA LEU A 119 0.43 5.03 -17.20
C LEU A 119 1.09 3.76 -17.76
N GLY A 120 0.34 2.66 -17.85
CA GLY A 120 0.87 1.36 -18.23
C GLY A 120 1.42 0.57 -17.04
N GLN A 121 2.19 -0.48 -17.33
CA GLN A 121 2.54 -1.49 -16.32
C GLN A 121 3.69 -1.09 -15.39
N LYS A 122 4.45 -0.03 -15.70
CA LYS A 122 5.65 0.33 -14.95
C LYS A 122 5.32 1.12 -13.69
N ALA A 123 5.82 0.61 -12.56
CA ALA A 123 5.76 1.22 -11.25
C ALA A 123 6.46 2.58 -11.23
N ALA A 124 7.63 2.68 -11.86
CA ALA A 124 8.41 3.92 -11.92
C ALA A 124 7.63 5.09 -12.55
N ASP A 125 6.91 4.83 -13.64
CA ASP A 125 6.13 5.86 -14.34
C ASP A 125 4.93 6.30 -13.50
N THR A 126 4.29 5.35 -12.80
CA THR A 126 3.21 5.61 -11.85
C THR A 126 3.68 6.55 -10.73
N ILE A 127 4.81 6.25 -10.09
CA ILE A 127 5.35 7.05 -8.98
C ILE A 127 5.72 8.47 -9.44
N LYS A 128 6.40 8.60 -10.59
CA LYS A 128 6.87 9.90 -11.10
C LYS A 128 5.73 10.88 -11.41
N ALA A 129 4.58 10.35 -11.78
CA ALA A 129 3.42 11.16 -12.16
C ALA A 129 2.49 11.51 -11.00
N LEU A 130 2.75 11.02 -9.77
CA LEU A 130 1.88 11.27 -8.63
C LEU A 130 1.75 12.76 -8.32
N ARG A 131 0.52 13.24 -8.24
CA ARG A 131 0.19 14.59 -7.81
C ARG A 131 -0.03 14.62 -6.31
N PHE A 132 1.03 14.93 -5.56
CA PHE A 132 1.00 15.02 -4.09
C PHE A 132 -0.03 16.02 -3.55
N GLN A 133 -0.48 17.00 -4.35
CA GLN A 133 -1.59 17.88 -3.97
C GLN A 133 -2.90 17.11 -3.74
N HIS A 134 -3.18 16.08 -4.55
CA HIS A 134 -4.34 15.21 -4.32
C HIS A 134 -4.17 14.41 -3.03
N ILE A 135 -3.01 13.80 -2.85
CA ILE A 135 -2.69 12.97 -1.68
C ILE A 135 -2.77 13.82 -0.40
N ASN A 136 -2.38 15.09 -0.45
CA ASN A 136 -2.56 16.04 0.65
C ASN A 136 -4.03 16.34 0.95
N ALA A 137 -4.84 16.54 -0.08
CA ALA A 137 -6.25 16.88 0.09
C ALA A 137 -7.05 15.71 0.68
N THR A 138 -6.72 14.47 0.33
CA THR A 138 -7.43 13.27 0.81
C THR A 138 -6.75 12.59 2.00
N GLY A 139 -5.45 12.80 2.17
CA GLY A 139 -4.58 12.12 3.14
C GLY A 139 -4.19 10.69 2.75
N PHE A 140 -4.91 10.08 1.81
CA PHE A 140 -4.73 8.72 1.29
C PHE A 140 -5.18 8.66 -0.17
N ALA A 141 -4.44 7.92 -1.01
CA ALA A 141 -4.87 7.61 -2.36
C ALA A 141 -4.40 6.21 -2.79
N ASN A 142 -5.30 5.41 -3.36
CA ASN A 142 -4.93 4.20 -4.07
C ASN A 142 -4.23 4.58 -5.38
N LEU A 143 -3.11 3.93 -5.72
CA LEU A 143 -2.36 4.24 -6.94
C LEU A 143 -3.07 3.75 -8.20
N ARG A 144 -4.07 2.88 -8.04
CA ARG A 144 -4.87 2.35 -9.13
C ARG A 144 -6.22 3.09 -9.19
N CYS A 145 -6.70 3.35 -10.40
CA CYS A 145 -8.02 3.94 -10.62
C CYS A 145 -9.06 2.90 -11.06
N THR A 146 -8.62 1.78 -11.63
CA THR A 146 -9.48 0.72 -12.14
C THR A 146 -10.26 0.05 -11.02
N LEU A 147 -11.59 0.10 -11.13
CA LEU A 147 -12.53 -0.33 -10.08
C LEU A 147 -12.61 -1.84 -9.86
N PHE A 148 -12.27 -2.64 -10.87
CA PHE A 148 -12.30 -4.10 -10.74
C PHE A 148 -10.89 -4.67 -10.49
N PRO A 149 -10.69 -5.58 -9.52
CA PRO A 149 -11.67 -6.04 -8.55
C PRO A 149 -11.82 -5.07 -7.37
N GLY A 150 -12.89 -5.22 -6.58
CA GLY A 150 -13.06 -4.58 -5.27
C GLY A 150 -14.18 -3.54 -5.18
N CYS A 151 -14.43 -2.77 -6.23
CA CYS A 151 -15.52 -1.79 -6.28
C CYS A 151 -16.74 -2.29 -7.08
N PRO A 152 -17.98 -1.90 -6.70
CA PRO A 152 -18.32 -1.06 -5.55
C PRO A 152 -18.33 -1.82 -4.22
N VAL A 153 -18.38 -3.16 -4.25
CA VAL A 153 -18.39 -4.01 -3.05
C VAL A 153 -17.42 -5.16 -3.25
N GLY A 154 -16.43 -5.27 -2.37
CA GLY A 154 -15.40 -6.30 -2.36
C GLY A 154 -15.67 -7.41 -1.35
N VAL A 155 -16.34 -7.09 -0.23
CA VAL A 155 -16.76 -8.05 0.81
C VAL A 155 -17.99 -7.55 1.55
N ASN A 156 -18.84 -8.47 2.02
CA ASN A 156 -19.99 -8.22 2.89
C ASN A 156 -19.74 -8.82 4.27
N PRO A 157 -19.11 -8.09 5.21
CA PRO A 157 -18.66 -8.67 6.47
C PRO A 157 -19.74 -9.36 7.30
N LEU A 158 -20.96 -8.83 7.25
CA LEU A 158 -22.10 -9.28 8.05
C LEU A 158 -22.99 -10.32 7.35
N ASP A 159 -22.77 -10.55 6.05
CA ASP A 159 -23.65 -11.37 5.21
C ASP A 159 -22.83 -12.39 4.37
N PRO A 160 -22.11 -13.34 5.02
CA PRO A 160 -21.38 -14.39 4.30
C PRO A 160 -22.34 -15.37 3.61
N THR A 161 -21.92 -15.92 2.47
CA THR A 161 -22.73 -16.92 1.75
C THR A 161 -22.65 -18.29 2.44
N GLU A 162 -23.61 -19.17 2.14
CA GLU A 162 -23.57 -20.56 2.62
C GLU A 162 -22.28 -21.28 2.19
N GLN A 163 -21.79 -20.99 0.98
CA GLN A 163 -20.54 -21.55 0.48
C GLN A 163 -19.33 -21.06 1.27
N ASP A 164 -19.29 -19.78 1.66
CA ASP A 164 -18.22 -19.23 2.50
C ASP A 164 -18.17 -19.97 3.84
N ILE A 165 -19.33 -20.17 4.46
CA ILE A 165 -19.46 -20.87 5.75
C ILE A 165 -19.03 -22.33 5.63
N LEU A 166 -19.54 -23.05 4.63
CA LEU A 166 -19.22 -24.47 4.42
C LEU A 166 -17.72 -24.69 4.15
N ASN A 167 -17.10 -23.79 3.39
CA ASN A 167 -15.67 -23.86 3.08
C ASN A 167 -14.77 -23.32 4.19
N LYS A 168 -15.35 -22.70 5.23
CA LYS A 168 -14.59 -21.93 6.24
C LYS A 168 -13.70 -20.88 5.57
N ASP A 169 -14.22 -20.22 4.55
CA ASP A 169 -13.54 -19.11 3.87
C ASP A 169 -13.38 -17.94 4.84
N THR A 170 -12.31 -17.16 4.70
CA THR A 170 -12.04 -15.95 5.51
C THR A 170 -13.25 -15.01 5.55
N ARG A 171 -14.06 -14.94 4.47
CA ARG A 171 -15.31 -14.17 4.41
C ARG A 171 -16.33 -14.55 5.48
N ALA A 172 -16.39 -15.83 5.86
CA ALA A 172 -17.32 -16.30 6.88
C ALA A 172 -17.01 -15.72 8.28
N PHE A 173 -15.77 -15.31 8.51
CA PHE A 173 -15.28 -14.78 9.79
C PHE A 173 -14.97 -13.28 9.74
N PHE A 174 -15.30 -12.61 8.63
CA PHE A 174 -14.80 -11.25 8.37
C PHE A 174 -15.31 -10.24 9.40
N ALA A 175 -16.54 -10.39 9.91
CA ALA A 175 -17.06 -9.54 10.98
C ALA A 175 -16.21 -9.65 12.25
N GLU A 176 -15.88 -10.87 12.70
CA GLU A 176 -15.02 -11.06 13.88
C GLU A 176 -13.61 -10.51 13.64
N ILE A 177 -13.05 -10.76 12.45
CA ILE A 177 -11.73 -10.22 12.07
C ILE A 177 -11.73 -8.69 12.11
N TYR A 178 -12.76 -8.04 11.56
CA TYR A 178 -12.88 -6.59 11.56
C TYR A 178 -12.94 -6.04 13.00
N MET A 179 -13.71 -6.69 13.86
CA MET A 179 -13.80 -6.33 15.28
C MET A 179 -12.44 -6.41 15.98
N GLU A 180 -11.66 -7.48 15.74
CA GLU A 180 -10.32 -7.66 16.32
C GLU A 180 -9.31 -6.62 15.79
N LEU A 181 -9.32 -6.35 14.49
CA LEU A 181 -8.39 -5.39 13.87
C LEU A 181 -8.64 -3.96 14.36
N PHE A 182 -9.90 -3.55 14.43
CA PHE A 182 -10.28 -2.16 14.71
C PHE A 182 -10.71 -1.90 16.15
N ASP A 183 -10.77 -2.92 17.00
CA ASP A 183 -11.25 -2.85 18.39
C ASP A 183 -12.65 -2.23 18.48
N VAL A 184 -13.58 -2.80 17.71
CA VAL A 184 -14.96 -2.31 17.58
C VAL A 184 -15.98 -3.39 17.90
N THR A 185 -17.20 -2.94 18.22
CA THR A 185 -18.36 -3.80 18.40
C THR A 185 -18.94 -4.27 17.06
N ARG A 186 -19.76 -5.33 17.09
CA ARG A 186 -20.36 -5.89 15.86
C ARG A 186 -21.27 -4.87 15.15
N GLU A 187 -21.90 -3.99 15.90
CA GLU A 187 -22.78 -2.93 15.38
C GLU A 187 -22.03 -1.88 14.57
N GLN A 188 -20.72 -1.74 14.79
CA GLN A 188 -19.84 -0.81 14.07
C GLN A 188 -19.21 -1.44 12.83
N VAL A 189 -19.37 -2.76 12.63
CA VAL A 189 -18.87 -3.44 11.42
C VAL A 189 -19.71 -2.98 10.22
N PRO A 190 -19.10 -2.46 9.15
CA PRO A 190 -19.83 -2.04 7.96
C PRO A 190 -20.46 -3.25 7.26
N ARG A 191 -21.68 -3.07 6.73
CA ARG A 191 -22.35 -4.11 5.95
C ARG A 191 -21.65 -4.43 4.64
N HIS A 192 -21.07 -3.41 4.01
CA HIS A 192 -20.36 -3.51 2.74
C HIS A 192 -19.01 -2.82 2.87
N ILE A 193 -17.96 -3.48 2.36
CA ILE A 193 -16.65 -2.88 2.19
C ILE A 193 -16.30 -2.96 0.71
N GLY A 194 -15.81 -1.86 0.14
CA GLY A 194 -15.46 -1.76 -1.26
C GLY A 194 -14.39 -0.70 -1.44
N ASN A 195 -13.28 -1.11 -2.04
CA ASN A 195 -12.16 -0.26 -2.34
C ASN A 195 -11.50 -0.76 -3.62
N VAL A 196 -10.76 0.11 -4.30
CA VAL A 196 -9.93 -0.32 -5.43
C VAL A 196 -8.94 -1.36 -4.93
N CYS A 197 -8.85 -2.50 -5.62
CA CYS A 197 -8.01 -3.60 -5.18
C CYS A 197 -6.55 -3.19 -4.94
N CYS A 198 -5.98 -4.01 -4.07
CA CYS A 198 -4.58 -4.39 -4.00
C CYS A 198 -3.81 -3.44 -3.08
N ALA A 199 -2.58 -3.80 -2.73
CA ALA A 199 -1.83 -3.12 -1.69
C ALA A 199 -0.90 -2.04 -2.26
N GLN A 200 -1.39 -1.19 -3.19
CA GLN A 200 -0.62 -0.08 -3.75
C GLN A 200 -1.31 1.27 -3.50
N PHE A 201 -0.73 2.07 -2.61
CA PHE A 201 -1.33 3.34 -2.18
C PHE A 201 -0.27 4.31 -1.67
N ALA A 202 -0.61 5.60 -1.65
CA ALA A 202 0.18 6.65 -1.03
C ALA A 202 -0.60 7.26 0.15
N VAL A 203 0.11 7.53 1.25
CA VAL A 203 -0.48 8.06 2.47
C VAL A 203 0.37 9.20 3.00
N THR A 204 -0.27 10.26 3.46
CA THR A 204 0.42 11.36 4.15
C THR A 204 0.85 10.94 5.56
N ARG A 205 1.92 11.57 6.06
CA ARG A 205 2.34 11.44 7.46
C ARG A 205 1.20 11.71 8.43
N THR A 206 0.51 12.81 8.21
CA THR A 206 -0.59 13.28 9.06
C THR A 206 -1.68 12.22 9.13
N ARG A 207 -2.03 11.62 7.99
CA ARG A 207 -3.04 10.56 7.96
C ARG A 207 -2.63 9.29 8.72
N ILE A 208 -1.37 8.86 8.61
CA ILE A 208 -0.88 7.71 9.39
C ILE A 208 -0.93 8.01 10.90
N LEU A 209 -0.58 9.24 11.29
CA LEU A 209 -0.54 9.66 12.70
C LEU A 209 -1.92 9.88 13.33
N GLU A 210 -3.00 10.00 12.55
CA GLU A 210 -4.37 10.06 13.09
C GLU A 210 -4.77 8.78 13.84
N ARG A 211 -4.20 7.63 13.43
CA ARG A 211 -4.39 6.36 14.12
C ARG A 211 -3.23 6.12 15.09
N PRO A 212 -3.47 5.82 16.39
CA PRO A 212 -2.40 5.60 17.36
C PRO A 212 -1.54 4.39 17.00
N ARG A 213 -0.23 4.44 17.33
CA ARG A 213 0.72 3.35 17.08
C ARG A 213 0.22 1.98 17.56
N SER A 214 -0.42 1.94 18.72
CA SER A 214 -0.94 0.71 19.33
C SER A 214 -1.94 -0.03 18.44
N ASP A 215 -2.66 0.67 17.56
CA ASP A 215 -3.58 0.03 16.62
C ASP A 215 -2.83 -0.73 15.53
N TYR A 216 -1.76 -0.13 14.98
CA TYR A 216 -0.89 -0.81 14.02
C TYR A 216 -0.19 -2.02 14.66
N GLU A 217 0.21 -1.91 15.92
CA GLU A 217 0.78 -3.02 16.70
C GLU A 217 -0.25 -4.14 16.90
N ARG A 218 -1.51 -3.81 17.22
CA ARG A 218 -2.62 -4.78 17.32
C ARG A 218 -2.86 -5.48 15.98
N MET A 219 -2.93 -4.72 14.89
CA MET A 219 -3.10 -5.26 13.53
C MET A 219 -1.96 -6.23 13.15
N LEU A 220 -0.72 -5.88 13.50
CA LEU A 220 0.44 -6.75 13.26
C LEU A 220 0.40 -8.00 14.14
N SER A 221 0.00 -7.86 15.40
CA SER A 221 -0.18 -8.99 16.32
C SER A 221 -1.26 -9.95 15.80
N TRP A 222 -2.37 -9.41 15.29
CA TRP A 222 -3.41 -10.23 14.64
C TRP A 222 -2.84 -10.96 13.42
N ALA A 223 -2.15 -10.27 12.52
CA ALA A 223 -1.56 -10.88 11.33
C ALA A 223 -0.60 -12.03 11.68
N ASP A 224 0.21 -11.86 12.72
CA ASP A 224 1.17 -12.86 13.18
C ASP A 224 0.50 -14.10 13.80
N GLN A 225 -0.52 -13.87 14.63
CA GLN A 225 -1.22 -14.91 15.41
C GLN A 225 -2.45 -15.48 14.71
N SER A 226 -2.82 -14.94 13.54
CA SER A 226 -4.02 -15.32 12.81
C SER A 226 -4.00 -16.80 12.43
N ARG A 227 -5.18 -17.41 12.52
CA ARG A 227 -5.44 -18.77 12.03
C ARG A 227 -5.53 -18.82 10.50
N GLU A 228 -5.68 -17.67 9.85
CA GLU A 228 -5.67 -17.55 8.40
C GLU A 228 -4.29 -17.90 7.83
N GLY A 229 -4.22 -18.46 6.62
CA GLY A 229 -2.96 -18.59 5.90
C GLY A 229 -2.40 -17.22 5.49
N ASP A 230 -1.14 -17.15 5.03
CA ASP A 230 -0.54 -15.87 4.59
C ASP A 230 -1.35 -15.17 3.49
N PHE A 231 -2.00 -15.96 2.62
CA PHE A 231 -2.92 -15.43 1.61
C PHE A 231 -4.16 -14.79 2.25
N GLY A 232 -4.78 -15.44 3.25
CA GLY A 232 -5.97 -14.93 3.92
C GLY A 232 -5.68 -13.62 4.66
N VAL A 233 -4.58 -13.57 5.41
CA VAL A 233 -4.14 -12.34 6.09
C VAL A 233 -3.90 -11.21 5.08
N GLY A 234 -3.14 -11.47 4.01
CA GLY A 234 -2.90 -10.46 2.97
C GLY A 234 -4.20 -9.97 2.33
N TRP A 235 -5.09 -10.90 1.98
CA TRP A 235 -6.39 -10.58 1.39
C TRP A 235 -7.29 -9.75 2.32
N VAL A 236 -7.30 -10.03 3.63
CA VAL A 236 -8.03 -9.20 4.60
C VAL A 236 -7.54 -7.76 4.54
N PHE A 237 -6.22 -7.54 4.62
CA PHE A 237 -5.65 -6.20 4.58
C PHE A 237 -5.87 -5.49 3.25
N GLU A 238 -5.84 -6.20 2.11
CA GLU A 238 -6.25 -5.63 0.82
C GLU A 238 -7.68 -5.05 0.85
N LYS A 239 -8.59 -5.61 1.66
CA LYS A 239 -9.95 -5.08 1.83
C LYS A 239 -10.05 -3.91 2.77
N VAL A 240 -9.10 -3.75 3.69
CA VAL A 240 -9.24 -2.79 4.79
C VAL A 240 -8.14 -1.72 4.85
N TRP A 241 -7.18 -1.67 3.94
CA TRP A 241 -6.15 -0.61 3.94
C TRP A 241 -6.76 0.79 3.97
N ASP A 242 -7.77 1.04 3.16
CA ASP A 242 -8.54 2.29 3.16
C ASP A 242 -9.09 2.61 4.56
N THR A 243 -9.68 1.63 5.24
CA THR A 243 -10.19 1.76 6.63
C THR A 243 -9.06 1.93 7.66
N VAL A 244 -7.92 1.27 7.47
CA VAL A 244 -6.72 1.46 8.30
C VAL A 244 -6.30 2.92 8.28
N PHE A 245 -6.42 3.59 7.12
CA PHE A 245 -6.15 5.02 6.96
C PHE A 245 -7.40 5.90 7.01
N GLY A 246 -8.46 5.45 7.70
CA GLY A 246 -9.60 6.30 8.06
C GLY A 246 -10.52 6.70 6.91
N MET A 247 -10.43 6.04 5.75
CA MET A 247 -11.36 6.23 4.66
C MET A 247 -12.68 5.48 4.92
N ASP A 248 -13.74 5.91 4.24
CA ASP A 248 -15.05 5.27 4.30
C ASP A 248 -14.98 3.79 3.86
N ALA A 249 -15.89 2.97 4.42
CA ALA A 249 -15.95 1.54 4.09
C ALA A 249 -16.16 1.28 2.59
N ILE A 250 -16.82 2.21 1.88
CA ILE A 250 -16.89 2.24 0.42
C ILE A 250 -16.05 3.43 -0.08
N ASN A 251 -14.81 3.17 -0.50
CA ASN A 251 -13.93 4.15 -1.12
C ASN A 251 -13.68 3.79 -2.58
N CYS A 252 -14.67 4.07 -3.42
CA CYS A 252 -14.67 3.73 -4.84
C CYS A 252 -14.78 5.01 -5.69
N PRO A 253 -13.66 5.61 -6.11
CA PRO A 253 -13.68 6.86 -6.86
C PRO A 253 -14.26 6.65 -8.26
N ASN A 254 -14.66 7.73 -8.93
CA ASN A 254 -14.89 7.68 -10.36
C ASN A 254 -13.54 7.49 -11.08
N TYR A 255 -13.46 6.54 -12.03
CA TYR A 255 -12.21 6.23 -12.74
C TYR A 255 -11.60 7.46 -13.44
N GLU A 256 -12.43 8.24 -14.13
CA GLU A 256 -12.02 9.43 -14.89
C GLU A 256 -11.51 10.54 -13.96
N GLN A 257 -12.22 10.76 -12.85
CA GLN A 257 -11.81 11.72 -11.84
C GLN A 257 -10.52 11.27 -11.14
N CYS A 258 -10.38 9.99 -10.81
CA CYS A 258 -9.17 9.44 -10.20
C CYS A 258 -7.93 9.69 -11.07
N ARG A 259 -7.99 9.42 -12.38
CA ARG A 259 -6.84 9.67 -13.26
C ARG A 259 -6.53 11.16 -13.45
N CYS A 260 -7.55 12.03 -13.46
CA CYS A 260 -7.36 13.48 -13.48
C CYS A 260 -6.67 13.95 -12.19
N ASP A 261 -7.13 13.43 -11.07
CA ASP A 261 -6.68 13.84 -9.76
C ASP A 261 -5.24 13.36 -9.49
N MET A 262 -5.00 12.05 -9.66
CA MET A 262 -3.72 11.41 -9.35
C MET A 262 -2.63 11.74 -10.36
N TYR A 263 -2.97 11.87 -11.65
CA TYR A 263 -2.00 11.87 -12.75
C TYR A 263 -2.15 13.07 -13.70
N GLY A 264 -3.12 13.96 -13.46
CA GLY A 264 -3.35 15.14 -14.30
C GLY A 264 -4.04 14.83 -15.64
N TRP A 265 -4.54 13.62 -15.83
CA TRP A 265 -5.17 13.18 -17.07
C TRP A 265 -6.66 13.48 -17.05
N CYS A 266 -7.01 14.74 -17.32
CA CYS A 266 -8.37 15.26 -17.13
C CYS A 266 -9.26 15.23 -18.38
N GLY A 267 -8.83 14.56 -19.45
CA GLY A 267 -9.56 14.47 -20.71
C GLY A 267 -8.89 15.23 -21.86
N PRO A 268 -9.65 15.61 -22.92
CA PRO A 268 -11.11 15.49 -23.01
C PRO A 268 -11.60 14.04 -22.93
N LEU A 269 -12.74 13.83 -22.27
CA LEU A 269 -13.48 12.56 -22.25
C LEU A 269 -14.16 12.33 -23.60
N ALA A 270 -14.70 11.13 -23.83
CA ALA A 270 -15.49 10.84 -25.04
C ALA A 270 -16.71 11.77 -25.21
N SER A 271 -17.21 12.35 -24.10
CA SER A 271 -18.26 13.37 -24.10
C SER A 271 -17.80 14.77 -24.54
N GLY A 272 -16.49 15.00 -24.67
CA GLY A 272 -15.89 16.33 -24.87
C GLY A 272 -15.64 17.11 -23.58
N GLU A 273 -16.04 16.57 -22.42
CA GLU A 273 -15.80 17.18 -21.11
C GLU A 273 -14.30 17.15 -20.74
N VAL A 274 -13.82 18.23 -20.12
CA VAL A 274 -12.50 18.27 -19.47
C VAL A 274 -12.73 18.42 -17.98
N LEU A 275 -12.31 17.42 -17.21
CA LEU A 275 -12.42 17.39 -15.77
C LEU A 275 -11.51 18.43 -15.12
N LYS A 276 -11.84 18.81 -13.88
CA LYS A 276 -10.98 19.63 -13.03
C LYS A 276 -10.47 18.80 -11.87
N PRO A 277 -9.22 18.98 -11.44
CA PRO A 277 -8.72 18.29 -10.27
C PRO A 277 -9.51 18.67 -9.01
N SER A 278 -9.93 17.69 -8.22
CA SER A 278 -10.83 17.85 -7.06
C SER A 278 -10.19 18.53 -5.84
N PHE A 279 -8.90 18.86 -5.91
CA PHE A 279 -8.07 19.40 -4.83
C PHE A 279 -7.57 20.82 -5.10
N THR A 280 -8.25 21.52 -6.00
CA THR A 280 -8.00 22.94 -6.29
C THR A 280 -8.84 23.85 -5.43
#